data_AF-A0AAV3JT49-F1
#
_entry.id   AF-A0AAV3JT49-F1
#
_cell.length_a   1.000
_cell.length_b   1.000
_cell.length_c   1.000
_cell.angle_alpha   90.00
_cell.angle_beta   90.00
_cell.angle_gamma   90.00
#
_symmetry.space_group_name_H-M   'P 1'
#
loop_
_entity.id
_entity.type
_entity.pdbx_description
1 polymer ?
#
loop_
_entity_poly.entity_id
_entity_poly.type
_entity_poly.pdbx_seq_one_letter_code
_entity_poly.pdbx_strand_id
1 'polypeptide(L)'
;MGIKEKEIELETLKREIAQAEASLEQDFIKHMVDKTNEKVEDLFFSDKPEFYRFVFTEQNNYLKEKLTDKVSKAMDLSDEIQRDKDAEEIEKDKQAFLNKHPEADFNALLEFYEEELPKSVKKQIDKLDGVAFFEAVLDYFNAINAKEEEPKKENQEERQLPKEALGNGVSGIGYANNENIMTRY
;
A
#
# COMPACT_ATOMS: atom_id res chain seq x y z
N MET A 1 -14.57 18.45 -9.17
CA MET A 1 -14.82 18.78 -7.75
C MET A 1 -13.48 18.77 -7.06
N GLY A 2 -13.12 19.83 -6.33
CA GLY A 2 -11.84 19.89 -5.60
C GLY A 2 -11.88 19.07 -4.30
N ILE A 3 -10.71 18.73 -3.74
CA ILE A 3 -10.61 17.94 -2.49
C ILE A 3 -11.48 18.54 -1.37
N LYS A 4 -11.46 19.86 -1.19
CA LYS A 4 -12.26 20.55 -0.16
C LYS A 4 -13.78 20.38 -0.36
N GLU A 5 -14.23 20.39 -1.61
CA GLU A 5 -15.65 20.19 -1.92
C GLU A 5 -16.05 18.74 -1.62
N LYS A 6 -15.19 17.77 -1.99
CA LYS A 6 -15.38 16.35 -1.66
C LYS A 6 -15.41 16.11 -0.15
N GLU A 7 -14.55 16.77 0.62
CA GLU A 7 -14.54 16.66 2.09
C GLU A 7 -15.84 17.17 2.71
N ILE A 8 -16.39 18.29 2.22
CA ILE A 8 -17.67 18.83 2.66
C ILE A 8 -18.81 17.85 2.33
N GLU A 9 -18.81 17.28 1.13
CA GLU A 9 -19.80 16.27 0.73
C GLU A 9 -19.69 15.01 1.61
N LEU A 10 -18.48 14.53 1.90
CA LEU A 10 -18.25 13.39 2.77
C LEU A 10 -18.75 13.66 4.19
N GLU A 11 -18.49 14.83 4.76
CA GLU A 11 -19.02 15.21 6.06
C GLU A 11 -20.55 15.25 6.06
N THR A 12 -21.14 15.77 4.99
CA THR A 12 -22.61 15.82 4.83
C THR A 12 -23.18 14.41 4.80
N LEU A 13 -22.61 13.51 3.99
CA LEU A 13 -23.01 12.10 3.93
C LEU A 13 -22.87 11.41 5.29
N LYS A 14 -21.78 11.65 6.02
CA LYS A 14 -21.59 11.09 7.38
C LYS A 14 -22.68 11.54 8.34
N ARG A 15 -23.09 12.81 8.29
CA ARG A 15 -24.19 13.33 9.12
C ARG A 15 -25.53 12.72 8.73
N GLU A 16 -25.80 12.58 7.43
CA GLU A 16 -27.01 11.93 6.93
C GLU A 16 -27.09 10.46 7.35
N ILE A 17 -25.96 9.73 7.27
CA ILE A 17 -25.86 8.33 7.72
C ILE A 17 -26.16 8.25 9.21
N ALA A 18 -25.49 9.07 10.04
CA ALA A 18 -25.73 9.06 11.49
C ALA A 18 -27.18 9.39 11.85
N GLN A 19 -27.80 10.33 11.13
CA GLN A 19 -29.21 10.65 11.31
C GLN A 19 -30.11 9.47 10.90
N ALA A 20 -29.83 8.82 9.77
CA ALA A 20 -30.58 7.65 9.30
C ALA A 20 -30.44 6.45 10.25
N GLU A 21 -29.26 6.25 10.84
CA GLU A 21 -29.00 5.22 11.86
C GLU A 21 -29.78 5.51 13.16
N ALA A 22 -29.82 6.77 13.59
CA ALA A 22 -30.50 7.16 14.82
C ALA A 22 -32.01 6.93 14.78
N SER A 23 -32.66 7.05 13.62
CA SER A 23 -34.09 6.79 13.46
C SER A 23 -34.42 5.45 12.81
N LEU A 24 -33.39 4.63 12.51
CA LEU A 24 -33.50 3.46 11.64
C LEU A 24 -34.57 2.47 12.09
N GLU A 25 -34.50 2.07 13.37
CA GLU A 25 -35.42 1.08 13.93
C GLU A 25 -36.86 1.60 13.96
N GLN A 26 -37.06 2.84 14.39
CA GLN A 26 -38.39 3.43 14.50
C GLN A 26 -39.04 3.64 13.13
N ASP A 27 -38.27 4.09 12.14
CA ASP A 27 -38.77 4.28 10.79
C ASP A 27 -38.97 2.95 10.05
N PHE A 28 -38.14 1.95 10.33
CA PHE A 28 -38.37 0.59 9.84
C PHE A 28 -39.65 -0.02 10.42
N ILE A 29 -39.93 0.19 11.71
CA ILE A 29 -41.20 -0.24 12.32
C ILE A 29 -42.40 0.39 11.60
N LYS A 30 -42.37 1.70 11.34
CA LYS A 30 -43.44 2.38 10.57
C LYS A 30 -43.59 1.78 9.17
N HIS A 31 -42.47 1.56 8.48
CA HIS A 31 -42.46 0.92 7.17
C HIS A 31 -43.11 -0.47 7.21
N MET A 32 -42.78 -1.28 8.22
CA MET A 32 -43.37 -2.61 8.39
C MET A 32 -44.85 -2.56 8.74
N VAL A 33 -45.31 -1.58 9.52
CA VAL A 33 -46.74 -1.37 9.77
C VAL A 33 -47.48 -1.10 8.46
N ASP A 34 -46.93 -0.26 7.58
CA ASP A 34 -47.54 0.03 6.28
C ASP A 34 -47.52 -1.18 5.31
N LYS A 35 -46.50 -2.05 5.42
CA LYS A 35 -46.35 -3.24 4.56
C LYS A 35 -47.09 -4.48 5.08
N THR A 36 -47.47 -4.49 6.35
CA THR A 36 -48.18 -5.62 6.96
C THR A 36 -49.68 -5.47 6.72
N ASN A 37 -50.19 -6.19 5.72
CA ASN A 37 -51.62 -6.29 5.44
C ASN A 37 -52.19 -7.61 6.00
N GLU A 38 -53.51 -7.79 5.91
CA GLU A 38 -54.21 -8.97 6.43
C GLU A 38 -53.61 -10.31 5.95
N LYS A 39 -53.08 -10.39 4.72
CA LYS A 39 -52.42 -11.61 4.23
C LYS A 39 -51.10 -11.87 4.94
N VAL A 40 -50.33 -10.82 5.21
CA VAL A 40 -49.06 -10.93 5.96
C VAL A 40 -49.34 -11.25 7.43
N GLU A 41 -50.39 -10.66 8.01
CA GLU A 41 -50.84 -11.00 9.36
C GLU A 41 -51.26 -12.47 9.46
N ASP A 42 -51.98 -12.99 8.46
CA ASP A 42 -52.33 -14.40 8.40
C ASP A 42 -51.08 -15.30 8.40
N LEU A 43 -50.03 -14.95 7.64
CA LEU A 43 -48.77 -15.70 7.63
C LEU A 43 -48.21 -15.88 9.05
N PHE A 44 -48.36 -14.91 9.95
CA PHE A 44 -47.86 -15.08 11.32
C PHE A 44 -48.51 -16.27 12.06
N PHE A 45 -49.79 -16.54 11.76
CA PHE A 45 -50.58 -17.60 12.37
C PHE A 45 -50.56 -18.90 11.54
N SER A 46 -50.57 -18.80 10.21
CA SER A 46 -50.68 -19.92 9.28
C SER A 46 -49.33 -20.50 8.84
N ASP A 47 -48.31 -19.66 8.64
CA ASP A 47 -46.95 -20.04 8.22
C ASP A 47 -45.89 -19.08 8.79
N LYS A 48 -45.59 -19.27 10.07
CA LYS A 48 -44.63 -18.45 10.82
C LYS A 48 -43.23 -18.37 10.17
N PRO A 49 -42.66 -19.46 9.60
CA PRO A 49 -41.43 -19.38 8.82
C PRO A 49 -41.51 -18.38 7.66
N GLU A 50 -42.58 -18.40 6.87
CA GLU A 50 -42.73 -17.51 5.72
C GLU A 50 -42.93 -16.05 6.16
N PHE A 51 -43.65 -15.82 7.26
CA PHE A 51 -43.75 -14.49 7.88
C PHE A 51 -42.36 -13.89 8.18
N TYR A 52 -41.47 -14.64 8.85
CA TYR A 52 -40.13 -14.12 9.16
C TYR A 52 -39.26 -13.93 7.90
N ARG A 53 -39.42 -14.77 6.87
CA ARG A 53 -38.74 -14.55 5.57
C ARG A 53 -39.17 -13.23 4.94
N PHE A 54 -40.45 -12.92 4.98
CA PHE A 54 -40.97 -11.63 4.51
C PHE A 54 -40.36 -10.46 5.30
N VAL A 55 -40.38 -10.52 6.64
CA VAL A 55 -39.82 -9.46 7.50
C VAL A 55 -38.33 -9.22 7.20
N PHE A 56 -37.52 -10.28 7.09
CA PHE A 56 -36.10 -10.12 6.77
C PHE A 56 -35.87 -9.59 5.35
N THR A 57 -36.72 -9.95 4.40
CA THR A 57 -36.64 -9.43 3.03
C THR A 57 -36.91 -7.93 3.00
N GLU A 58 -37.99 -7.49 3.66
CA GLU A 58 -38.30 -6.06 3.76
C GLU A 58 -37.24 -5.29 4.55
N GLN A 59 -36.70 -5.88 5.63
CA GLN A 59 -35.57 -5.29 6.38
C GLN A 59 -34.36 -5.06 5.48
N ASN A 60 -33.92 -6.09 4.73
CA ASN A 60 -32.76 -5.97 3.85
C ASN A 60 -32.99 -4.94 2.75
N ASN A 61 -34.19 -4.89 2.16
CA ASN A 61 -34.54 -3.89 1.17
C ASN A 61 -34.50 -2.47 1.74
N TYR A 62 -35.08 -2.29 2.94
CA TYR A 62 -35.09 -1.00 3.63
C TYR A 62 -33.69 -0.52 4.00
N LEU A 63 -32.86 -1.39 4.59
CA LEU A 63 -31.47 -1.08 4.91
C LEU A 63 -30.66 -0.73 3.68
N LYS A 64 -30.87 -1.45 2.57
CA LYS A 64 -30.17 -1.18 1.32
C LYS A 64 -30.45 0.22 0.80
N GLU A 65 -31.73 0.58 0.73
CA GLU A 65 -32.18 1.87 0.20
C GLU A 65 -31.78 3.04 1.11
N LYS A 66 -31.89 2.87 2.43
CA LYS A 66 -31.69 3.97 3.39
C LYS A 66 -30.26 4.15 3.86
N LEU A 67 -29.48 3.08 3.91
CA LEU A 67 -28.18 3.09 4.57
C LEU A 67 -27.06 2.57 3.66
N THR A 68 -27.20 1.38 3.09
CA THR A 68 -26.10 0.73 2.36
C THR A 68 -25.61 1.57 1.19
N ASP A 69 -26.51 2.14 0.38
CA ASP A 69 -26.12 2.96 -0.77
C ASP A 69 -25.41 4.26 -0.33
N LYS A 70 -25.81 4.86 0.81
CA LYS A 70 -25.17 6.06 1.36
C LYS A 70 -23.78 5.76 1.93
N VAL A 71 -23.66 4.64 2.66
CA VAL A 71 -22.38 4.17 3.21
C VAL A 71 -21.42 3.85 2.08
N SER A 72 -21.85 3.16 1.02
CA SER A 72 -21.02 2.88 -0.15
C SER A 72 -20.50 4.17 -0.79
N LYS A 73 -21.37 5.16 -1.03
CA LYS A 73 -20.96 6.46 -1.58
C LYS A 73 -19.96 7.18 -0.68
N ALA A 74 -20.16 7.15 0.64
CA ALA A 74 -19.25 7.77 1.59
C ALA A 74 -17.87 7.08 1.57
N MET A 75 -17.83 5.75 1.41
CA MET A 75 -16.57 5.01 1.26
C MET A 75 -15.86 5.35 -0.05
N ASP A 76 -16.58 5.30 -1.17
CA ASP A 76 -16.02 5.61 -2.49
C ASP A 76 -15.44 7.04 -2.54
N LEU A 77 -16.16 8.00 -1.97
CA LEU A 77 -15.74 9.39 -1.88
C LEU A 77 -14.53 9.57 -0.94
N SER A 78 -14.50 8.84 0.18
CA SER A 78 -13.34 8.84 1.08
C SER A 78 -12.08 8.31 0.38
N ASP A 79 -12.21 7.23 -0.38
CA ASP A 79 -11.09 6.66 -1.13
C ASP A 79 -10.63 7.59 -2.24
N GLU A 80 -11.56 8.29 -2.89
CA GLU A 80 -11.24 9.29 -3.91
C GLU A 80 -10.49 10.50 -3.31
N ILE A 81 -10.93 11.01 -2.16
CA ILE A 81 -10.23 12.07 -1.44
C ILE A 81 -8.81 11.63 -1.07
N GLN A 82 -8.64 10.40 -0.60
CA GLN A 82 -7.31 9.91 -0.22
C GLN A 82 -6.40 9.83 -1.44
N ARG A 83 -6.87 9.25 -2.56
CA ARG A 83 -6.10 9.20 -3.81
C ARG A 83 -5.69 10.59 -4.31
N ASP A 84 -6.60 11.56 -4.23
CA ASP A 84 -6.30 12.94 -4.65
C ASP A 84 -5.26 13.59 -3.74
N LYS A 85 -5.33 13.36 -2.42
CA LYS A 85 -4.34 13.86 -1.46
C LYS A 85 -2.97 13.26 -1.70
N ASP A 86 -2.90 11.95 -1.91
CA ASP A 86 -1.65 11.24 -2.20
C ASP A 86 -1.03 11.80 -3.49
N ALA A 87 -1.84 12.06 -4.52
CA ALA A 87 -1.38 12.66 -5.77
C ALA A 87 -0.87 14.12 -5.59
N GLU A 88 -1.57 14.94 -4.80
CA GLU A 88 -1.10 16.30 -4.47
C GLU A 88 0.21 16.28 -3.67
N GLU A 89 0.37 15.34 -2.75
CA GLU A 89 1.59 15.16 -1.96
C GLU A 89 2.78 14.75 -2.84
N ILE A 90 2.59 13.75 -3.72
CA ILE A 90 3.61 13.32 -4.67
C ILE A 90 4.05 14.47 -5.59
N GLU A 91 3.11 15.24 -6.14
CA GLU A 91 3.47 16.37 -7.00
C GLU A 91 4.21 17.46 -6.21
N LYS A 92 3.79 17.73 -4.97
CA LYS A 92 4.50 18.67 -4.10
C LYS A 92 5.93 18.22 -3.81
N ASP A 93 6.14 16.95 -3.54
CA ASP A 93 7.47 16.39 -3.26
C ASP A 93 8.36 16.39 -4.50
N LYS A 94 7.79 16.09 -5.67
CA LYS A 94 8.48 16.24 -6.96
C LYS A 94 8.91 17.69 -7.19
N GLN A 95 8.03 18.67 -6.94
CA GLN A 95 8.38 20.09 -7.07
C GLN A 95 9.46 20.49 -6.05
N ALA A 96 9.39 19.99 -4.81
CA ALA A 96 10.40 20.24 -3.79
C ALA A 96 11.77 19.66 -4.18
N PHE A 97 11.79 18.47 -4.79
CA PHE A 97 12.99 17.85 -5.34
C PHE A 97 13.57 18.68 -6.50
N LEU A 98 12.75 19.06 -7.50
CA LEU A 98 13.19 19.88 -8.63
C LEU A 98 13.70 21.26 -8.22
N ASN A 99 13.14 21.85 -7.17
CA ASN A 99 13.63 23.12 -6.61
C ASN A 99 15.01 22.98 -5.95
N LYS A 100 15.32 21.81 -5.36
CA LYS A 100 16.64 21.51 -4.78
C LYS A 100 17.66 21.13 -5.85
N HIS A 101 17.22 20.46 -6.91
CA HIS A 101 18.05 19.93 -7.99
C HIS A 101 17.56 20.44 -9.36
N PRO A 102 17.68 21.74 -9.65
CA PRO A 102 17.23 22.31 -10.91
C PRO A 102 17.97 21.76 -12.14
N GLU A 103 19.16 21.20 -11.93
CA GLU A 103 19.98 20.52 -12.95
C GLU A 103 19.54 19.07 -13.24
N ALA A 104 18.73 18.46 -12.37
CA ALA A 104 18.31 17.08 -12.51
C ALA A 104 17.20 16.94 -13.57
N ASP A 105 17.39 16.04 -14.53
CA ASP A 105 16.34 15.64 -15.47
C ASP A 105 15.45 14.57 -14.83
N PHE A 106 14.28 14.99 -14.35
CA PHE A 106 13.32 14.10 -13.70
C PHE A 106 12.88 12.94 -14.59
N ASN A 107 12.74 13.15 -15.90
CA ASN A 107 12.31 12.08 -16.80
C ASN A 107 13.40 11.00 -16.90
N ALA A 108 14.67 11.42 -17.00
CA ALA A 108 15.80 10.51 -17.00
C ALA A 108 15.93 9.72 -15.68
N LEU A 109 15.67 10.37 -14.53
CA LEU A 109 15.66 9.68 -13.23
C LEU A 109 14.54 8.65 -13.12
N LEU A 110 13.37 8.96 -13.69
CA LEU A 110 12.22 8.06 -13.67
C LEU A 110 12.44 6.84 -14.60
N GLU A 111 12.99 7.07 -15.79
CA GLU A 111 13.42 6.01 -16.71
C GLU A 111 14.50 5.12 -16.07
N PHE A 112 15.51 5.72 -15.45
CA PHE A 112 16.53 4.99 -14.68
C PHE A 112 15.90 4.14 -13.55
N TYR A 113 14.94 4.70 -12.82
CA TYR A 113 14.21 3.96 -11.80
C TYR A 113 13.38 2.82 -12.39
N GLU A 114 12.74 2.98 -13.54
CA GLU A 114 11.91 1.93 -14.13
C GLU A 114 12.72 0.84 -14.82
N GLU A 115 13.79 1.19 -15.52
CA GLU A 115 14.48 0.28 -16.43
C GLU A 115 15.83 -0.22 -15.89
N GLU A 116 16.58 0.63 -15.20
CA GLU A 116 18.00 0.37 -14.89
C GLU A 116 18.24 -0.06 -13.43
N LEU A 117 17.38 0.36 -12.50
CA LEU A 117 17.56 0.05 -11.09
C LEU A 117 17.35 -1.45 -10.76
N PRO A 118 18.30 -2.13 -10.09
CA PRO A 118 18.11 -3.52 -9.68
C PRO A 118 16.92 -3.68 -8.73
N LYS A 119 16.17 -4.79 -8.86
CA LYS A 119 14.98 -5.07 -8.02
C LYS A 119 15.25 -5.00 -6.51
N SER A 120 16.45 -5.35 -6.06
CA SER A 120 16.85 -5.25 -4.66
C SER A 120 16.94 -3.81 -4.17
N VAL A 121 17.40 -2.91 -5.03
CA VAL A 121 17.55 -1.47 -4.74
C VAL A 121 16.19 -0.78 -4.84
N LYS A 122 15.37 -1.10 -5.85
CA LYS A 122 13.97 -0.63 -5.93
C LYS A 122 13.22 -0.89 -4.62
N LYS A 123 13.26 -2.11 -4.11
CA LYS A 123 12.63 -2.47 -2.81
C LYS A 123 13.14 -1.68 -1.59
N GLN A 124 14.33 -1.08 -1.66
CA GLN A 124 14.85 -0.22 -0.60
C GLN A 124 14.37 1.22 -0.79
N ILE A 125 14.37 1.71 -2.02
CA ILE A 125 13.89 3.04 -2.39
C ILE A 125 12.37 3.14 -2.21
N ASP A 126 11.60 2.10 -2.53
CA ASP A 126 10.13 2.03 -2.38
C ASP A 126 9.66 2.13 -0.92
N LYS A 127 10.58 2.06 0.05
CA LYS A 127 10.28 2.27 1.48
C LYS A 127 10.50 3.71 1.92
N LEU A 128 11.11 4.53 1.07
CA LEU A 128 11.33 5.94 1.32
C LEU A 128 10.12 6.72 0.83
N ASP A 129 9.66 7.65 1.65
CA ASP A 129 8.52 8.50 1.34
C ASP A 129 8.97 9.89 0.89
N GLY A 130 8.16 10.51 0.03
CA GLY A 130 8.28 11.89 -0.41
C GLY A 130 9.63 12.25 -1.04
N VAL A 131 10.20 13.39 -0.65
CA VAL A 131 11.44 13.91 -1.27
C VAL A 131 12.62 12.94 -1.14
N ALA A 132 12.69 12.15 -0.07
CA ALA A 132 13.76 11.19 0.15
C ALA A 132 13.79 10.07 -0.89
N PHE A 133 12.64 9.71 -1.46
CA PHE A 133 12.55 8.79 -2.60
C PHE A 133 13.33 9.36 -3.79
N PHE A 134 13.03 10.61 -4.19
CA PHE A 134 13.66 11.25 -5.34
C PHE A 134 15.16 11.49 -5.12
N GLU A 135 15.55 11.89 -3.90
CA GLU A 135 16.97 12.06 -3.53
C GLU A 135 17.73 10.73 -3.66
N ALA A 136 17.15 9.61 -3.19
CA ALA A 136 17.80 8.30 -3.31
C ALA A 136 17.95 7.86 -4.78
N VAL A 137 16.95 8.09 -5.63
CA VAL A 137 17.05 7.78 -7.07
C VAL A 137 18.18 8.58 -7.71
N LEU A 138 18.27 9.88 -7.41
CA LEU A 138 19.33 10.76 -7.89
C LEU A 138 20.72 10.32 -7.41
N ASP A 139 20.86 9.94 -6.14
CA ASP A 139 22.13 9.45 -5.58
C ASP A 139 22.62 8.20 -6.30
N TYR A 140 21.72 7.25 -6.58
CA TYR A 140 22.06 6.05 -7.34
C TYR A 140 22.40 6.36 -8.80
N PHE A 141 21.64 7.24 -9.45
CA PHE A 141 21.91 7.69 -10.82
C PHE A 141 23.31 8.30 -10.94
N ASN A 142 23.64 9.23 -10.03
CA ASN A 142 24.95 9.86 -9.97
C ASN A 142 26.07 8.85 -9.65
N ALA A 143 25.84 7.91 -8.73
CA ALA A 143 26.84 6.92 -8.35
C ALA A 143 27.16 5.91 -9.47
N ILE A 144 26.21 5.63 -10.37
CA ILE A 144 26.45 4.77 -11.55
C ILE A 144 27.14 5.56 -12.65
N ASN A 145 26.65 6.76 -12.98
CA ASN A 145 27.28 7.61 -14.00
C ASN A 145 28.71 8.02 -13.61
N ALA A 146 28.98 8.29 -12.33
CA ALA A 146 30.32 8.55 -11.84
C ALA A 146 31.27 7.34 -11.95
N LYS A 147 30.74 6.10 -12.01
CA LYS A 147 31.53 4.89 -12.28
C LYS A 147 31.76 4.66 -13.76
N GLU A 148 30.90 5.17 -14.64
CA GLU A 148 31.09 5.14 -16.09
C GLU A 148 32.07 6.23 -16.58
N GLU A 149 32.18 7.34 -15.86
CA GLU A 149 33.15 8.42 -16.12
C GLU A 149 34.57 8.19 -15.51
N GLU A 150 34.89 7.00 -14.98
CA GLU A 150 36.30 6.68 -14.76
C GLU A 150 36.99 6.56 -16.13
N PRO A 151 37.97 7.43 -16.48
CA PRO A 151 38.87 7.10 -17.56
C PRO A 151 39.53 5.77 -17.16
N LYS A 152 39.68 4.86 -18.10
CA LYS A 152 40.65 3.76 -17.99
C LYS A 152 42.02 4.35 -17.66
N LYS A 153 42.29 4.60 -16.38
CA LYS A 153 43.62 4.82 -15.85
C LYS A 153 44.13 3.45 -15.50
N GLU A 154 44.88 2.89 -16.44
CA GLU A 154 46.01 2.04 -16.10
C GLU A 154 46.76 2.70 -14.95
N ASN A 155 46.60 2.16 -13.75
CA ASN A 155 47.56 2.30 -12.67
C ASN A 155 47.79 0.90 -12.11
N GLN A 156 48.58 0.14 -12.86
CA GLN A 156 49.56 -0.73 -12.22
C GLN A 156 50.46 0.19 -11.38
N GLU A 157 50.23 0.26 -10.07
CA GLU A 157 51.30 0.62 -9.15
C GLU A 157 51.04 -0.03 -7.80
N GLU A 158 52.03 -0.85 -7.45
CA GLU A 158 52.14 -1.71 -6.30
C GLU A 158 51.94 -0.94 -4.99
N ARG A 159 50.89 -1.26 -4.23
CA ARG A 159 50.95 -1.11 -2.76
C ARG A 159 51.43 -2.41 -2.16
N GLN A 160 52.75 -2.47 -2.01
CA GLN A 160 53.49 -3.45 -1.23
C GLN A 160 52.85 -3.65 0.14
N LEU A 161 52.23 -4.81 0.37
CA LEU A 161 51.96 -5.31 1.70
C LEU A 161 53.30 -5.68 2.37
N PRO A 162 53.56 -5.27 3.63
CA PRO A 162 54.86 -5.50 4.27
C PRO A 162 55.16 -6.99 4.48
N LYS A 163 56.44 -7.34 4.31
CA LYS A 163 56.99 -8.70 4.41
C LYS A 163 57.12 -9.23 5.85
N GLU A 164 56.89 -10.54 5.94
CA GLU A 164 57.46 -11.58 6.82
C GLU A 164 57.06 -11.68 8.30
N ALA A 165 56.51 -12.85 8.65
CA ALA A 165 57.05 -13.66 9.74
C ALA A 165 57.10 -15.13 9.30
N LEU A 166 58.31 -15.64 9.09
CA LEU A 166 58.62 -17.07 8.94
C LEU A 166 58.31 -17.81 10.24
N GLY A 167 57.24 -18.60 10.26
CA GLY A 167 56.99 -19.61 11.29
C GLY A 167 57.38 -20.98 10.74
N ASN A 168 58.60 -21.42 11.02
CA ASN A 168 59.14 -22.70 10.59
C ASN A 168 58.80 -23.81 11.59
N GLY A 169 58.29 -24.94 11.09
CA GLY A 169 58.23 -26.23 11.79
C GLY A 169 56.81 -26.78 11.92
N VAL A 170 56.47 -28.03 11.60
CA VAL A 170 57.26 -29.22 11.21
C VAL A 170 56.33 -30.11 10.39
N SER A 171 56.89 -30.69 9.33
CA SER A 171 56.27 -31.69 8.46
C SER A 171 55.91 -32.97 9.22
N GLY A 172 54.75 -33.56 8.91
CA GLY A 172 54.35 -34.88 9.41
C GLY A 172 53.47 -35.61 8.40
N ILE A 173 54.11 -36.44 7.59
CA ILE A 173 53.50 -37.37 6.63
C ILE A 173 52.76 -38.48 7.38
N GLY A 174 51.58 -38.89 6.90
CA GLY A 174 51.25 -40.32 6.82
C GLY A 174 49.98 -40.82 7.52
N TYR A 175 49.15 -41.43 6.67
CA TYR A 175 48.37 -42.67 6.86
C TYR A 175 46.95 -42.65 7.43
N ALA A 176 46.10 -43.28 6.62
CA ALA A 176 45.08 -44.28 6.95
C ALA A 176 43.65 -43.81 7.32
N ASN A 177 42.72 -44.21 6.44
CA ASN A 177 41.45 -44.88 6.72
C ASN A 177 40.98 -44.86 8.19
N ASN A 178 39.77 -44.37 8.47
CA ASN A 178 38.57 -45.22 8.53
C ASN A 178 37.27 -44.45 8.79
N GLU A 179 36.20 -44.98 8.18
CA GLU A 179 34.83 -45.12 8.69
C GLU A 179 33.93 -43.89 9.00
N ASN A 180 32.88 -43.79 8.15
CA ASN A 180 31.45 -43.81 8.51
C ASN A 180 31.07 -43.37 9.94
N ILE A 181 30.07 -42.47 10.03
CA ILE A 181 28.71 -42.80 10.49
C ILE A 181 27.82 -41.55 10.33
N MET A 182 26.80 -41.70 9.49
CA MET A 182 25.57 -40.90 9.51
C MET A 182 24.85 -41.10 10.84
N THR A 183 24.36 -40.03 11.46
CA THR A 183 23.15 -40.14 12.27
C THR A 183 22.36 -38.84 12.24
N ARG A 184 21.22 -38.91 11.56
CA ARG A 184 20.07 -38.04 11.78
C ARG A 184 19.41 -38.44 13.10
N TYR A 185 18.92 -37.45 13.83
CA TYR A 185 17.64 -37.51 14.53
C TYR A 185 16.91 -36.20 14.26
#